data_AF-A0ABD2XT51-F1
#
_entry.id   AF-A0ABD2XT51-F1
#
_cell.length_a   1.000
_cell.length_b   1.000
_cell.length_c   1.000
_cell.angle_alpha   90.00
_cell.angle_beta   90.00
_cell.angle_gamma   90.00
#
_symmetry.space_group_name_H-M   'P 1'
#
loop_
_entity.id
_entity.type
_entity.pdbx_description
1 polymer ?
#
loop_
_entity_poly.entity_id
_entity_poly.type
_entity_poly.pdbx_seq_one_letter_code
_entity_poly.pdbx_strand_id
1 'polypeptide(L)'
;MDSTPQTDSQQNTKSPIATPSSSLPISTGGENRHEPRMAGFMGKHRMAAAVAYLDQQIQIIQEELDQLETLGESSIVCRELVTSIESVPDALLPVTKGPLEIGWDRWFQGGHGSRARKRWI
;
A
#
# COMPACT_ATOMS: atom_id res chain seq x y z
N MET A 1 -40.88 42.45 -5.10
CA MET A 1 -42.16 41.72 -5.15
C MET A 1 -42.31 41.25 -6.58
N ASP A 2 -41.51 40.26 -6.97
CA ASP A 2 -41.74 38.82 -6.81
C ASP A 2 -42.66 38.28 -7.91
N SER A 3 -42.09 37.47 -8.79
CA SER A 3 -42.78 36.52 -9.68
C SER A 3 -41.72 35.59 -10.27
N THR A 4 -41.70 34.36 -9.76
CA THR A 4 -40.86 33.22 -10.11
C THR A 4 -41.27 32.58 -11.44
N PRO A 5 -40.37 31.86 -12.14
CA PRO A 5 -40.76 30.85 -13.12
C PRO A 5 -40.78 29.45 -12.49
N GLN A 6 -41.83 28.72 -12.82
CA GLN A 6 -42.19 27.38 -12.41
C GLN A 6 -41.35 26.34 -13.16
N THR A 7 -40.73 25.39 -12.44
CA THR A 7 -40.08 24.20 -13.02
C THR A 7 -40.88 22.95 -12.65
N ASP A 8 -41.52 22.35 -13.64
CA ASP A 8 -42.17 21.04 -13.49
C ASP A 8 -41.11 19.94 -13.38
N SER A 9 -41.13 19.25 -12.24
CA SER A 9 -40.36 18.02 -11.98
C SER A 9 -41.25 16.81 -12.23
N GLN A 10 -41.03 16.07 -13.31
CA GLN A 10 -41.59 14.71 -13.46
C GLN A 10 -40.59 13.68 -12.93
N GLN A 11 -40.81 13.22 -11.70
CA GLN A 11 -40.22 11.98 -11.20
C GLN A 11 -41.13 10.82 -11.59
N ASN A 12 -40.67 9.96 -12.50
CA ASN A 12 -41.34 8.70 -12.81
C ASN A 12 -40.61 7.56 -12.08
N THR A 13 -41.15 7.14 -10.94
CA THR A 13 -40.74 5.92 -10.24
C THR A 13 -41.77 4.83 -10.49
N LYS A 14 -41.38 3.76 -11.19
CA LYS A 14 -42.13 2.51 -11.12
C LYS A 14 -41.25 1.27 -11.36
N SER A 15 -41.12 0.49 -10.30
CA SER A 15 -40.88 -0.96 -10.27
C SER A 15 -41.60 -1.46 -9.02
N PRO A 16 -42.11 -2.72 -8.93
CA PRO A 16 -41.48 -3.93 -9.49
C PRO A 16 -42.47 -4.96 -10.09
N ILE A 17 -41.97 -5.98 -10.81
CA ILE A 17 -42.66 -7.30 -10.84
C ILE A 17 -41.73 -8.46 -11.25
N ALA A 18 -41.84 -9.50 -10.42
CA ALA A 18 -41.67 -10.94 -10.62
C ALA A 18 -40.33 -11.54 -11.11
N THR A 19 -39.76 -12.35 -10.22
CA THR A 19 -38.90 -13.52 -10.49
C THR A 19 -39.60 -14.56 -11.37
N PRO A 20 -38.88 -15.26 -12.28
CA PRO A 20 -39.31 -16.56 -12.77
C PRO A 20 -38.52 -17.70 -12.12
N SER A 21 -39.28 -18.70 -11.66
CA SER A 21 -38.84 -19.99 -11.13
C SER A 21 -37.81 -20.70 -12.02
N SER A 22 -36.85 -21.35 -11.36
CA SER A 22 -35.91 -22.31 -11.93
C SER A 22 -36.66 -23.56 -12.43
N SER A 23 -36.54 -23.84 -13.73
CA SER A 23 -36.78 -25.17 -14.30
C SER A 23 -35.49 -25.66 -14.96
N LEU A 24 -34.93 -26.74 -14.42
CA LEU A 24 -33.74 -27.42 -14.93
C LEU A 24 -34.09 -28.23 -16.20
N PRO A 25 -33.30 -28.18 -17.28
CA PRO A 25 -33.38 -29.20 -18.32
C PRO A 25 -32.51 -30.41 -17.97
N ILE A 26 -33.14 -31.58 -18.12
CA ILE A 26 -32.59 -32.93 -18.01
C ILE A 26 -31.47 -33.15 -19.05
N SER A 27 -30.37 -33.78 -18.63
CA SER A 27 -29.20 -34.03 -19.48
C SER A 27 -29.29 -35.42 -20.12
N THR A 28 -29.47 -35.47 -21.44
CA THR A 28 -29.25 -36.69 -22.24
C THR A 28 -27.90 -36.57 -22.96
N GLY A 29 -27.09 -37.62 -22.82
CA GLY A 29 -25.66 -37.64 -23.14
C GLY A 29 -25.28 -37.53 -24.62
N GLY A 30 -23.98 -37.32 -24.83
CA GLY A 30 -23.31 -37.28 -26.13
C GLY A 30 -21.87 -36.79 -25.99
N GLU A 31 -20.93 -37.61 -26.44
CA GLU A 31 -19.48 -37.59 -26.22
C GLU A 31 -18.72 -36.49 -27.01
N ASN A 32 -17.50 -36.19 -26.53
CA ASN A 32 -16.40 -35.44 -27.17
C ASN A 32 -16.56 -33.95 -27.49
N ARG A 33 -15.93 -33.11 -26.65
CA ARG A 33 -15.14 -31.95 -27.08
C ARG A 33 -14.14 -31.56 -25.98
N HIS A 34 -12.85 -31.53 -26.34
CA HIS A 34 -11.84 -30.78 -25.60
C HIS A 34 -12.26 -29.31 -25.62
N GLU A 35 -12.82 -28.86 -24.50
CA GLU A 35 -13.10 -27.47 -24.20
C GLU A 35 -12.40 -27.22 -22.88
N PRO A 36 -11.60 -26.14 -22.73
CA PRO A 36 -11.10 -25.76 -21.42
C PRO A 36 -12.33 -25.47 -20.54
N ARG A 37 -12.75 -26.51 -19.81
CA ARG A 37 -13.59 -26.40 -18.62
C ARG A 37 -12.87 -25.47 -17.66
N MET A 38 -12.94 -24.15 -17.84
CA MET A 38 -12.56 -23.08 -16.91
C MET A 38 -12.74 -21.68 -17.53
N ALA A 39 -13.76 -21.43 -18.36
CA ALA A 39 -14.31 -20.09 -18.49
C ALA A 39 -15.54 -19.99 -17.59
N GLY A 40 -15.32 -20.15 -16.29
CA GLY A 40 -16.38 -19.99 -15.29
C GLY A 40 -17.01 -18.63 -15.50
N PHE A 41 -18.26 -18.63 -15.97
CA PHE A 41 -19.10 -17.48 -16.29
C PHE A 41 -18.91 -16.42 -15.20
N MET A 42 -17.97 -15.49 -15.40
CA MET A 42 -17.77 -14.41 -14.45
C MET A 42 -19.03 -13.59 -14.56
N GLY A 43 -19.91 -13.71 -13.57
CA GLY A 43 -21.17 -12.99 -13.57
C GLY A 43 -20.91 -11.51 -13.81
N LYS A 44 -21.81 -10.83 -14.51
CA LYS A 44 -21.70 -9.41 -14.89
C LYS A 44 -21.07 -8.49 -13.83
N HIS A 45 -21.41 -8.69 -12.55
CA HIS A 45 -20.86 -7.92 -11.43
C HIS A 45 -19.37 -8.20 -11.17
N ARG A 46 -18.94 -9.46 -11.28
CA ARG A 46 -17.53 -9.85 -11.15
C ARG A 46 -16.70 -9.23 -12.27
N MET A 47 -17.24 -9.22 -13.49
CA MET A 47 -16.60 -8.57 -14.62
C MET A 47 -16.50 -7.06 -14.41
N ALA A 48 -17.60 -6.40 -14.01
CA ALA A 48 -17.60 -4.98 -13.71
C ALA A 48 -16.63 -4.61 -12.57
N ALA A 49 -16.56 -5.42 -11.51
CA ALA A 49 -15.62 -5.21 -10.41
C ALA A 49 -14.16 -5.39 -10.86
N ALA A 50 -13.87 -6.37 -11.72
CA ALA A 50 -12.54 -6.56 -12.29
C ALA A 50 -12.13 -5.36 -13.16
N VAL A 51 -13.06 -4.84 -13.98
CA VAL A 51 -12.82 -3.62 -14.78
C VAL A 51 -12.54 -2.43 -13.86
N ALA A 52 -13.41 -2.16 -12.88
CA ALA A 52 -13.21 -1.05 -11.95
C ALA A 52 -11.89 -1.14 -11.17
N TYR A 53 -11.48 -2.35 -10.78
CA TYR A 53 -10.19 -2.59 -10.13
C TYR A 53 -9.01 -2.31 -11.04
N LEU A 54 -9.08 -2.70 -12.32
CA LEU A 54 -8.05 -2.40 -13.30
C LEU A 54 -7.98 -0.91 -13.60
N ASP A 55 -9.13 -0.23 -13.74
CA ASP A 55 -9.18 1.22 -13.94
C ASP A 55 -8.56 1.97 -12.76
N GLN A 56 -8.82 1.54 -11.52
CA GLN A 56 -8.18 2.10 -10.34
C GLN A 56 -6.66 1.90 -10.36
N GLN A 57 -6.18 0.73 -10.74
CA GLN A 57 -4.73 0.49 -10.84
C GLN A 57 -4.07 1.35 -11.92
N ILE A 58 -4.75 1.55 -13.06
CA ILE A 58 -4.28 2.46 -14.11
C ILE A 58 -4.14 3.88 -13.54
N GLN A 59 -5.15 4.36 -12.80
CA GLN A 59 -5.10 5.68 -12.18
C GLN A 59 -3.96 5.81 -11.16
N ILE A 60 -3.75 4.81 -10.31
CA ILE A 60 -2.66 4.81 -9.32
C ILE A 60 -1.30 4.90 -10.03
N ILE A 61 -1.10 4.07 -11.07
CA ILE A 61 0.18 4.06 -11.79
C ILE A 61 0.42 5.39 -12.51
N GLN A 62 -0.62 6.01 -13.06
CA GLN A 62 -0.52 7.33 -13.69
C GLN A 62 -0.14 8.41 -12.67
N GLU A 63 -0.81 8.45 -11.52
CA GLU A 63 -0.48 9.36 -10.42
C GLU A 63 0.97 9.17 -9.93
N GLU A 64 1.42 7.93 -9.77
CA GLU A 64 2.81 7.63 -9.36
C GLU A 64 3.82 8.11 -10.42
N LEU A 65 3.51 7.95 -11.71
CA LEU A 65 4.36 8.43 -12.80
C LEU A 65 4.46 9.96 -12.82
N ASP A 66 3.33 10.65 -12.64
CA ASP A 66 3.28 12.11 -12.57
C ASP A 66 4.11 12.62 -11.39
N GLN A 67 4.07 11.94 -10.24
CA GLN A 67 4.93 12.25 -9.10
C GLN A 67 6.41 12.03 -9.44
N LEU A 68 6.77 10.91 -10.08
CA LEU A 68 8.16 10.64 -10.50
C LEU A 68 8.70 11.68 -11.49
N GLU A 69 7.87 12.28 -12.34
CA GLU A 69 8.29 13.36 -13.24
C GLU A 69 8.71 14.63 -12.46
N THR A 70 8.10 14.87 -11.30
CA THR A 70 8.45 16.00 -10.43
C THR A 70 9.62 15.72 -9.49
N LEU A 71 9.93 14.45 -9.22
CA LEU A 71 11.01 14.07 -8.32
C LEU A 71 12.37 14.24 -9.01
N GLY A 72 13.29 14.94 -8.33
CA GLY A 72 14.65 15.18 -8.81
C GLY A 72 15.56 13.95 -8.70
N GLU A 73 16.85 14.14 -9.03
CA GLU A 73 17.83 13.06 -8.95
C GLU A 73 18.03 12.54 -7.53
N SER A 74 17.94 11.22 -7.35
CA SER A 74 18.28 10.56 -6.08
C SER A 74 19.75 10.77 -5.69
N SER A 75 20.62 11.01 -6.66
CA SER A 75 22.05 11.30 -6.46
C SER A 75 22.28 12.51 -5.54
N ILE A 76 21.42 13.53 -5.65
CA ILE A 76 21.49 14.78 -4.88
C ILE A 76 21.06 14.52 -3.45
N VAL A 77 19.88 13.91 -3.26
CA VAL A 77 19.32 13.58 -1.94
C VAL A 77 20.27 12.66 -1.17
N CYS A 78 20.83 11.64 -1.83
CA CYS A 78 21.79 10.74 -1.20
C CYS A 78 23.08 11.46 -0.76
N ARG A 79 23.58 12.40 -1.57
CA ARG A 79 24.76 13.19 -1.21
C ARG A 79 24.49 14.12 -0.02
N GLU A 80 23.33 14.78 -0.02
CA GLU A 80 22.90 15.63 1.10
C GLU A 80 22.75 14.82 2.38
N LEU A 81 22.15 13.63 2.30
CA LEU A 81 22.03 12.71 3.42
C LEU A 81 23.39 12.32 3.99
N VAL A 82 24.32 11.85 3.14
CA VAL A 82 25.68 11.49 3.57
C VAL A 82 26.37 12.68 4.22
N THR A 83 26.31 13.85 3.58
CA THR A 83 26.91 15.09 4.12
C THR A 83 26.31 15.44 5.48
N SER A 84 25.00 15.26 5.67
CA SER A 84 24.32 15.51 6.95
C SER A 84 24.80 14.55 8.05
N ILE A 85 24.97 13.27 7.72
CA ILE A 85 25.42 12.23 8.67
C ILE A 85 26.88 12.44 9.05
N GLU A 86 27.72 12.84 8.10
CA GLU A 86 29.14 13.10 8.34
C GLU A 86 29.40 14.42 9.10
N SER A 87 28.44 15.34 9.11
CA SER A 87 28.59 16.66 9.73
C SER A 87 28.68 16.62 11.26
N VAL A 88 28.03 15.65 11.91
CA VAL A 88 28.01 15.49 13.37
C VAL A 88 28.58 14.13 13.73
N PRO A 89 29.67 14.08 14.52
CA PRO A 89 30.31 12.82 14.82
C PRO A 89 29.46 12.05 15.86
N ASP A 90 29.12 10.80 15.55
CA ASP A 90 28.31 9.94 16.42
C ASP A 90 29.14 9.41 17.61
N ALA A 91 28.66 9.68 18.83
CA ALA A 91 29.29 9.28 20.09
C ALA A 91 29.36 7.75 20.29
N LEU A 92 28.57 6.98 19.55
CA LEU A 92 28.59 5.52 19.59
C LEU A 92 29.58 4.91 18.59
N LEU A 93 30.15 5.71 17.69
CA LEU A 93 31.09 5.23 16.68
C LEU A 93 32.53 5.44 17.15
N PRO A 94 33.45 4.47 16.96
CA PRO A 94 34.86 4.59 17.41
C PRO A 94 35.65 5.76 16.81
N VAL A 95 35.08 6.45 15.82
CA VAL A 95 35.68 7.56 15.09
C VAL A 95 35.42 8.91 15.78
N THR A 96 34.50 8.99 16.76
CA THR A 96 34.35 10.20 17.57
C THR A 96 35.61 10.41 18.42
N LYS A 97 36.42 11.41 18.04
CA LYS A 97 37.43 11.97 18.94
C LYS A 97 36.74 12.86 19.98
N GLY A 98 35.97 12.23 20.86
CA GLY A 98 35.54 12.85 22.12
C GLY A 98 36.72 12.88 23.10
N PRO A 99 36.72 13.79 24.09
CA PRO A 99 37.65 13.68 25.21
C PRO A 99 37.59 12.25 25.74
N LEU A 100 38.75 11.64 25.98
CA LEU A 100 38.86 10.38 26.69
C LEU A 100 38.41 10.67 28.13
N GLU A 101 37.11 10.77 28.36
CA GLU A 101 36.55 10.98 29.69
C GLU A 101 36.83 9.69 30.46
N ILE A 102 37.96 9.71 31.18
CA ILE A 102 38.52 8.64 32.02
C ILE A 102 37.48 8.05 32.99
N GLY A 103 36.39 8.77 33.25
CA GLY A 103 35.25 8.31 34.06
C GLY A 103 34.39 7.21 33.42
N TRP A 104 34.32 7.10 32.09
CA TRP A 104 33.48 6.10 31.40
C TRP A 104 34.13 4.72 31.29
N ASP A 105 35.46 4.67 31.27
CA ASP A 105 36.20 3.40 31.34
C ASP A 105 35.81 2.61 32.60
N ARG A 106 35.49 3.29 33.71
CA ARG A 106 34.98 2.63 34.93
C ARG A 106 33.62 1.93 34.73
N TRP A 107 32.76 2.45 33.86
CA TRP A 107 31.44 1.89 33.57
C TRP A 107 31.48 0.81 32.49
N PHE A 108 32.35 0.94 31.48
CA PHE A 108 32.40 0.03 30.33
C PHE A 108 33.53 -1.01 30.37
N GLN A 109 34.68 -0.73 31.00
CA GLN A 109 35.80 -1.66 31.06
C GLN A 109 35.75 -2.61 32.27
N GLY A 110 34.79 -2.41 33.19
CA GLY A 110 34.64 -3.22 34.38
C GLY A 110 35.82 -3.02 35.34
N GLY A 111 35.56 -2.35 36.46
CA GLY A 111 36.60 -1.97 37.43
C GLY A 111 37.62 -3.09 37.70
N HIS A 112 38.90 -2.78 37.46
CA HIS A 112 40.04 -3.67 37.72
C HIS A 112 40.22 -3.80 39.25
N GLY A 113 39.39 -4.62 39.87
CA GLY A 113 39.33 -4.75 41.30
C GLY A 113 38.53 -5.98 41.67
N SER A 114 39.23 -7.12 41.70
CA SER A 114 38.93 -8.31 42.50
C SER A 114 37.46 -8.51 42.94
N ARG A 115 36.81 -9.50 42.31
CA ARG A 115 35.63 -10.24 42.80
C ARG A 115 34.34 -9.41 42.90
N ALA A 116 33.46 -9.59 41.94
CA ALA A 116 32.25 -10.39 42.16
C ALA A 116 31.41 -10.43 40.88
N ARG A 117 31.07 -11.65 40.48
CA ARG A 117 30.06 -11.99 39.49
C ARG A 117 28.77 -11.22 39.84
N LYS A 118 28.29 -10.31 38.99
CA LYS A 118 26.87 -10.12 38.59
C LYS A 118 26.83 -9.23 37.35
N ARG A 119 26.95 -9.84 36.18
CA ARG A 119 26.61 -9.18 34.91
C ARG A 119 25.09 -9.25 34.78
N TRP A 120 24.43 -8.10 34.71
CA TRP A 120 23.03 -8.03 34.33
C TRP A 120 22.96 -8.05 32.81
N ILE A 121 22.32 -9.10 32.28
CA ILE A 121 21.30 -8.97 31.25
C ILE A 121 19.98 -8.99 32.03
#